data_AF-A0A7S3YHK2-F1
#
_entry.id   AF-A0A7S3YHK2-F1
#
_cell.length_a   1.000
_cell.length_b   1.000
_cell.length_c   1.000
_cell.angle_alpha   90.00
_cell.angle_beta   90.00
_cell.angle_gamma   90.00
#
_symmetry.space_group_name_H-M   'P 1'
#
loop_
_entity.id
_entity.type
_entity.pdbx_description
1 polymer ?
#
loop_
_entity_poly.entity_id
_entity_poly.type
_entity_poly.pdbx_seq_one_letter_code
_entity_poly.pdbx_strand_id
1 'polypeptide(L)'
;GYQIKLETAMALCTPNAKRAALIVVDAQVDFVDEKGSMTTKDARSIIPLINKLKKGVKWTVVVLSQDSHPKDHISFLETHANDPEARETGMKKVGNRVQKLWPTHCVKGSEGEKLYSELKVDPSDVIVKKGEDKNVDCYSAFYDVEHKTSTGLTKILREKRVSDVYVCGLTYDFCVGYTALDAAGDNFNTFVIEDATRGIQDHEINDMKNRLNDGGVSLIHSSVLLSDRKDDMRQKAAEYFEEKRIMPLLQKLTALLVHEKPENPRQFLIEKLKQMKEAKISPEDFSSSLMTDEDLAVVFKTMDVNDRGEISTSQCKQGLLSLGVPEGEISLDMQDKTKMYSVEEFKKMAASGLKTI
;
A
#
# COMPACT_ATOMS: atom_id res chain seq x y z
N GLY A 1 -2.63 22.09 -14.04
CA GLY A 1 -2.93 21.89 -12.60
C GLY A 1 -3.44 20.49 -12.30
N TYR A 2 -4.61 20.13 -12.83
CA TYR A 2 -5.26 18.82 -12.64
C TYR A 2 -4.55 17.65 -13.33
N GLN A 3 -4.02 17.85 -14.54
CA GLN A 3 -3.30 16.82 -15.31
C GLN A 3 -2.06 16.27 -14.56
N ILE A 4 -1.28 17.15 -13.93
CA ILE A 4 -0.07 16.80 -13.15
C ILE A 4 -0.44 16.01 -11.87
N LYS A 5 -1.60 16.31 -11.27
CA LYS A 5 -2.10 15.61 -10.07
C LYS A 5 -2.64 14.21 -10.40
N LEU A 6 -3.30 14.05 -11.56
CA LEU A 6 -3.72 12.73 -12.06
C LEU A 6 -2.51 11.85 -12.38
N GLU A 7 -1.49 12.37 -13.05
CA GLU A 7 -0.25 11.62 -13.32
C GLU A 7 0.40 11.06 -12.03
N THR A 8 0.32 11.81 -10.93
CA THR A 8 0.90 11.42 -9.63
C THR A 8 0.08 10.31 -8.95
N ALA A 9 -1.24 10.35 -9.00
CA ALA A 9 -2.11 9.29 -8.47
C ALA A 9 -2.09 8.02 -9.35
N MET A 10 -1.99 8.21 -10.67
CA MET A 10 -1.90 7.12 -11.66
C MET A 10 -0.53 6.42 -11.65
N ALA A 11 0.53 7.12 -11.23
CA ALA A 11 1.86 6.54 -10.98
C ALA A 11 1.89 5.57 -9.79
N LEU A 12 0.88 5.59 -8.90
CA LEU A 12 0.76 4.63 -7.78
C LEU A 12 0.17 3.29 -8.22
N CYS A 13 -0.66 3.28 -9.28
CA CYS A 13 -1.31 2.06 -9.78
C CYS A 13 -0.58 1.42 -10.99
N THR A 14 0.39 2.11 -11.58
CA THR A 14 1.23 1.56 -12.65
C THR A 14 2.62 1.35 -12.06
N PRO A 15 3.27 0.18 -12.22
CA PRO A 15 4.64 -0.01 -11.76
C PRO A 15 5.50 1.13 -12.28
N ASN A 16 6.14 1.89 -11.38
CA ASN A 16 7.23 2.75 -11.80
C ASN A 16 8.36 1.81 -12.22
N ALA A 17 8.32 1.36 -13.47
CA ALA A 17 9.18 0.31 -14.02
C ALA A 17 10.68 0.64 -13.99
N LYS A 18 11.07 1.83 -13.50
CA LYS A 18 12.45 2.23 -13.27
C LYS A 18 12.93 2.00 -11.81
N ARG A 19 12.04 1.58 -10.89
CA ARG A 19 12.35 1.36 -9.47
C ARG A 19 11.61 0.15 -8.87
N ALA A 20 11.15 -0.78 -9.72
CA ALA A 20 10.45 -1.99 -9.29
C ALA A 20 11.40 -3.21 -9.21
N ALA A 21 11.17 -4.08 -8.22
CA ALA A 21 11.79 -5.39 -8.11
C ALA A 21 10.75 -6.51 -8.17
N LEU A 22 11.10 -7.65 -8.76
CA LEU A 22 10.35 -8.89 -8.66
C LEU A 22 11.09 -9.84 -7.71
N ILE A 23 10.40 -10.35 -6.70
CA ILE A 23 10.89 -11.39 -5.79
C ILE A 23 10.13 -12.68 -6.12
N VAL A 24 10.85 -13.65 -6.67
CA VAL A 24 10.35 -15.01 -6.90
C VAL A 24 10.75 -15.85 -5.70
N VAL A 25 9.75 -16.22 -4.91
CA VAL A 25 9.95 -16.94 -3.66
C VAL A 25 9.95 -18.44 -3.91
N ASP A 26 11.05 -19.09 -3.51
CA ASP A 26 11.16 -20.54 -3.31
C ASP A 26 10.63 -21.39 -4.48
N ALA A 27 10.94 -21.01 -5.73
CA ALA A 27 10.66 -21.81 -6.91
C ALA A 27 11.67 -22.98 -7.05
N GLN A 28 11.74 -23.82 -6.02
CA GLN A 28 12.72 -24.89 -5.84
C GLN A 28 12.15 -26.27 -6.16
N VAL A 29 13.03 -27.25 -6.40
CA VAL A 29 12.66 -28.62 -6.74
C VAL A 29 11.73 -29.23 -5.69
N ASP A 30 12.04 -29.09 -4.40
CA ASP A 30 11.23 -29.71 -3.35
C ASP A 30 9.79 -29.17 -3.26
N PHE A 31 9.56 -27.94 -3.72
CA PHE A 31 8.23 -27.32 -3.69
C PHE A 31 7.48 -27.44 -5.03
N VAL A 32 8.19 -27.64 -6.14
CA VAL A 32 7.63 -27.59 -7.50
C VAL A 32 7.51 -28.97 -8.15
N ASP A 33 8.53 -29.82 -8.01
CA ASP A 33 8.55 -31.14 -8.66
C ASP A 33 7.55 -32.08 -7.99
N GLU A 34 6.87 -32.93 -8.75
CA GLU A 34 5.93 -33.93 -8.21
C GLU A 34 6.61 -34.92 -7.26
N LYS A 35 7.93 -35.11 -7.41
CA LYS A 35 8.76 -35.95 -6.53
C LYS A 35 9.49 -35.15 -5.43
N GLY A 36 9.24 -33.85 -5.34
CA GLY A 36 9.77 -33.00 -4.28
C GLY A 36 9.31 -33.47 -2.90
N SER A 37 10.12 -33.22 -1.87
CA SER A 37 9.77 -33.66 -0.52
C SER A 37 8.62 -32.86 0.12
N MET A 38 8.31 -31.67 -0.43
CA MET A 38 7.27 -30.77 0.07
C MET A 38 6.51 -30.09 -1.07
N THR A 39 6.13 -30.86 -2.08
CA THR A 39 5.48 -30.35 -3.29
C THR A 39 4.19 -29.60 -2.95
N THR A 40 4.08 -28.37 -3.44
CA THR A 40 2.86 -27.58 -3.32
C THR A 40 1.90 -27.88 -4.47
N LYS A 41 0.61 -27.98 -4.17
CA LYS A 41 -0.43 -28.27 -5.16
C LYS A 41 -0.38 -27.25 -6.31
N ASP A 42 -0.39 -27.76 -7.54
CA ASP A 42 -0.34 -26.98 -8.79
C ASP A 42 0.87 -26.03 -8.90
N ALA A 43 1.93 -26.22 -8.11
CA ALA A 43 3.11 -25.35 -8.08
C ALA A 43 3.76 -25.18 -9.45
N ARG A 44 3.97 -26.28 -10.20
CA ARG A 44 4.59 -26.22 -11.53
C ARG A 44 3.82 -25.31 -12.52
N SER A 45 2.51 -25.14 -12.34
CA SER A 45 1.67 -24.35 -13.25
C SER A 45 2.04 -22.85 -13.27
N ILE A 46 2.67 -22.32 -12.21
CA ILE A 46 3.03 -20.89 -12.13
C ILE A 46 4.37 -20.58 -12.80
N ILE A 47 5.24 -21.58 -13.01
CA ILE A 47 6.59 -21.39 -13.55
C ILE A 47 6.60 -20.70 -14.93
N PRO A 48 5.76 -21.10 -15.91
CA PRO A 48 5.69 -20.40 -17.20
C PRO A 48 5.27 -18.92 -17.06
N LEU A 49 4.36 -18.62 -16.13
CA LEU A 49 3.91 -17.26 -15.89
C LEU A 49 4.99 -16.41 -15.20
N ILE A 50 5.71 -16.97 -14.22
CA ILE A 50 6.87 -16.31 -13.60
C ILE A 50 7.91 -15.97 -14.66
N ASN A 51 8.25 -16.92 -15.54
CA ASN A 51 9.17 -16.66 -16.66
C ASN A 51 8.67 -15.54 -17.59
N LYS A 52 7.36 -15.49 -17.87
CA LYS A 52 6.74 -14.42 -18.65
C LYS A 52 6.83 -13.07 -17.94
N LEU A 53 6.61 -13.02 -16.62
CA LEU A 53 6.74 -11.80 -15.81
C LEU A 53 8.18 -11.29 -15.78
N LYS A 54 9.16 -12.18 -15.57
CA LYS A 54 10.60 -11.83 -15.62
C LYS A 54 10.98 -11.17 -16.94
N LYS A 55 10.49 -11.71 -18.06
CA LYS A 55 10.82 -11.21 -19.41
C LYS A 55 9.97 -10.02 -19.86
N GLY A 56 8.68 -10.02 -19.53
CA GLY A 56 7.68 -9.09 -20.07
C GLY A 56 7.62 -7.75 -19.34
N VAL A 57 8.24 -7.65 -18.17
CA VAL A 57 8.28 -6.42 -17.37
C VAL A 57 9.72 -6.00 -17.18
N LYS A 58 9.97 -4.70 -17.27
CA LYS A 58 11.29 -4.14 -17.00
C LYS A 58 11.48 -3.99 -15.49
N TRP A 59 12.26 -4.91 -14.91
CA TRP A 59 12.63 -4.89 -13.49
C TRP A 59 13.96 -4.17 -13.29
N THR A 60 14.09 -3.50 -12.15
CA THR A 60 15.39 -2.98 -11.66
C THR A 60 16.27 -4.13 -11.20
N VAL A 61 15.65 -5.13 -10.58
CA VAL A 61 16.27 -6.37 -10.14
C VAL A 61 15.21 -7.45 -10.06
N VAL A 62 15.60 -8.68 -10.40
CA VAL A 62 14.85 -9.87 -10.03
C VAL A 62 15.63 -10.59 -8.93
N VAL A 63 14.94 -10.92 -7.86
CA VAL A 63 15.47 -11.66 -6.71
C VAL A 63 14.81 -13.03 -6.71
N LEU A 64 15.62 -14.08 -6.54
CA LEU A 64 15.17 -15.45 -6.36
C LEU A 64 15.52 -15.85 -4.93
N SER A 65 14.52 -16.12 -4.08
CA SER A 65 14.82 -16.70 -2.77
C SER A 65 15.00 -18.21 -2.89
N GLN A 66 15.83 -18.76 -2.00
CA GLN A 66 15.98 -20.19 -1.82
C GLN A 66 15.96 -20.51 -0.33
N ASP A 67 15.05 -21.39 0.09
CA ASP A 67 15.23 -22.12 1.33
C ASP A 67 16.47 -23.00 1.26
N SER A 68 17.28 -22.97 2.31
CA SER A 68 18.56 -23.68 2.37
C SER A 68 18.84 -24.13 3.80
N HIS A 69 18.24 -25.25 4.20
CA HIS A 69 18.29 -25.72 5.58
C HIS A 69 19.45 -26.66 5.87
N PRO A 70 20.07 -26.59 7.06
CA PRO A 70 20.88 -27.67 7.59
C PRO A 70 20.07 -28.97 7.74
N LYS A 71 20.74 -30.13 7.74
CA LYS A 71 20.07 -31.45 7.85
C LYS A 71 19.29 -31.64 9.16
N ASP A 72 19.72 -30.96 10.22
CA ASP A 72 19.16 -31.00 11.57
C ASP A 72 18.37 -29.72 11.91
N HIS A 73 17.82 -29.04 10.90
CA HIS A 73 17.09 -27.79 11.09
C HIS A 73 15.85 -27.96 11.99
N ILE A 74 15.58 -26.94 12.80
CA ILE A 74 14.55 -26.96 13.84
C ILE A 74 13.12 -27.09 13.29
N SER A 75 12.90 -26.72 12.04
CA SER A 75 11.58 -26.81 11.40
C SER A 75 11.24 -28.21 10.90
N PHE A 76 12.16 -29.18 10.93
CA PHE A 76 11.90 -30.53 10.44
C PHE A 76 11.25 -31.44 11.48
N LEU A 77 10.22 -32.18 11.06
CA LEU A 77 9.59 -33.24 11.86
C LEU A 77 10.62 -34.28 12.30
N GLU A 78 11.56 -34.64 11.43
CA GLU A 78 12.58 -35.65 11.68
C GLU A 78 13.55 -35.23 12.81
N THR A 79 13.86 -33.93 12.92
CA THR A 79 14.69 -33.39 14.01
C THR A 79 14.05 -33.63 15.39
N HIS A 80 12.71 -33.69 15.44
CA HIS A 80 11.94 -33.91 16.67
C HIS A 80 11.32 -35.31 16.75
N ALA A 81 11.88 -36.30 16.03
CA ALA A 81 11.31 -37.65 15.96
C ALA A 81 11.16 -38.37 17.32
N ASN A 82 11.88 -37.93 18.35
CA ASN A 82 11.81 -38.47 19.71
C ASN A 82 10.85 -37.69 20.64
N ASP A 83 10.14 -36.69 20.12
CA ASP A 83 9.17 -35.88 20.86
C ASP A 83 7.73 -36.26 20.43
N PRO A 84 6.96 -36.96 21.29
CA PRO A 84 5.61 -37.41 20.94
C PRO A 84 4.63 -36.26 20.66
N GLU A 85 4.70 -35.17 21.43
CA GLU A 85 3.80 -34.01 21.27
C GLU A 85 4.07 -33.33 19.92
N ALA A 86 5.34 -33.17 19.56
CA ALA A 86 5.73 -32.61 18.28
C ALA A 86 5.26 -33.45 17.09
N ARG A 87 5.30 -34.77 17.21
CA ARG A 87 4.82 -35.70 16.17
C ARG A 87 3.30 -35.69 16.02
N GLU A 88 2.58 -35.60 17.12
CA GLU A 88 1.12 -35.60 17.12
C GLU A 88 0.56 -34.27 16.59
N THR A 89 1.12 -33.15 17.03
CA THR A 89 0.60 -31.82 16.72
C THR A 89 1.20 -31.21 15.45
N GLY A 90 2.37 -31.70 15.01
CA GLY A 90 3.15 -31.03 13.97
C GLY A 90 3.70 -29.67 14.41
N MET A 91 3.81 -29.44 15.72
CA MET A 91 4.22 -28.16 16.30
C MET A 91 5.26 -28.38 17.41
N LYS A 92 6.23 -27.47 17.52
CA LYS A 92 7.23 -27.49 18.58
C LYS A 92 7.27 -26.17 19.31
N LYS A 93 7.10 -26.19 20.64
CA LYS A 93 7.40 -25.01 21.47
C LYS A 93 8.92 -24.81 21.55
N VAL A 94 9.40 -23.66 21.09
CA VAL A 94 10.81 -23.25 21.13
C VAL A 94 10.88 -21.93 21.89
N GLY A 95 11.28 -21.97 23.15
CA GLY A 95 11.21 -20.78 24.02
C GLY A 95 9.81 -20.20 24.10
N ASN A 96 9.63 -18.96 23.64
CA ASN A 96 8.37 -18.23 23.66
C ASN A 96 7.55 -18.33 22.36
N ARG A 97 8.02 -19.10 21.37
CA ARG A 97 7.34 -19.27 20.08
C ARG A 97 6.88 -20.72 19.87
N VAL A 98 5.93 -20.89 18.96
CA VAL A 98 5.49 -22.19 18.44
C VAL A 98 5.97 -22.29 16.99
N GLN A 99 6.75 -23.33 16.71
CA GLN A 99 7.30 -23.64 15.39
C GLN A 99 6.43 -24.70 14.72
N LYS A 100 5.88 -24.39 13.54
CA LYS A 100 5.26 -25.39 12.66
C LYS A 100 6.35 -26.31 12.12
N LEU A 101 6.11 -27.62 12.16
CA LEU A 101 7.04 -28.61 11.68
C LEU A 101 6.65 -29.10 10.29
N TRP A 102 7.66 -29.36 9.48
CA TRP A 102 7.55 -29.73 8.07
C TRP A 102 8.31 -31.04 7.81
N PRO A 103 7.96 -31.81 6.78
CA PRO A 103 8.86 -32.84 6.26
C PRO A 103 10.23 -32.24 5.94
N THR A 104 11.32 -33.01 6.05
CA THR A 104 12.64 -32.55 5.63
C THR A 104 12.62 -32.09 4.16
N HIS A 105 13.05 -30.84 3.92
CA HIS A 105 13.01 -30.21 2.59
C HIS A 105 14.15 -29.21 2.42
N CYS A 106 14.47 -28.87 1.18
CA CYS A 106 15.44 -27.85 0.77
C CYS A 106 16.77 -27.94 1.54
N VAL A 107 17.23 -29.16 1.81
CA VAL A 107 18.45 -29.41 2.56
C VAL A 107 19.64 -28.88 1.78
N LYS A 108 20.52 -28.13 2.42
CA LYS A 108 21.71 -27.53 1.80
C LYS A 108 22.56 -28.56 1.05
N GLY A 109 22.82 -28.28 -0.23
CA GLY A 109 23.56 -29.12 -1.17
C GLY A 109 22.74 -30.25 -1.80
N SER A 110 21.46 -30.40 -1.46
CA SER A 110 20.60 -31.45 -2.03
C SER A 110 20.05 -31.05 -3.41
N GLU A 111 19.45 -32.02 -4.12
CA GLU A 111 18.70 -31.73 -5.35
C GLU A 111 17.46 -30.86 -5.05
N GLY A 112 16.80 -31.11 -3.91
CA GLY A 112 15.60 -30.41 -3.48
C GLY A 112 15.78 -28.91 -3.27
N GLU A 113 16.97 -28.48 -2.84
CA GLU A 113 17.35 -27.07 -2.66
C GLU A 113 17.47 -26.30 -3.99
N LYS A 114 17.74 -26.99 -5.11
CA LYS A 114 17.98 -26.32 -6.38
C LYS A 114 16.72 -25.61 -6.86
N LEU A 115 16.90 -24.49 -7.55
CA LEU A 115 15.81 -23.87 -8.31
C LEU A 115 15.29 -24.86 -9.36
N TYR A 116 13.98 -24.86 -9.57
CA TYR A 116 13.35 -25.77 -10.51
C TYR A 116 13.86 -25.53 -11.93
N SER A 117 14.18 -26.60 -12.66
CA SER A 117 14.88 -26.52 -13.95
C SER A 117 14.16 -25.73 -15.05
N GLU A 118 12.83 -25.63 -14.97
CA GLU A 118 12.02 -24.86 -15.93
C GLU A 118 11.98 -23.35 -15.62
N LEU A 119 12.38 -22.93 -14.41
CA LEU A 119 12.55 -21.52 -14.07
C LEU A 119 13.76 -20.97 -14.83
N LYS A 120 13.55 -19.90 -15.60
CA LYS A 120 14.64 -19.21 -16.30
C LYS A 120 15.36 -18.33 -15.29
N VAL A 121 16.65 -18.57 -15.12
CA VAL A 121 17.54 -17.79 -14.25
C VAL A 121 18.52 -17.03 -15.13
N ASP A 122 18.55 -15.71 -14.98
CA ASP A 122 19.42 -14.82 -15.74
C ASP A 122 20.66 -14.48 -14.90
N PRO A 123 21.84 -14.24 -15.51
CA PRO A 123 23.05 -13.86 -14.76
C PRO A 123 22.93 -12.58 -13.92
N SER A 124 21.94 -11.73 -14.22
CA SER A 124 21.62 -10.51 -13.47
C SER A 124 20.73 -10.74 -12.25
N ASP A 125 20.15 -11.93 -12.11
CA ASP A 125 19.28 -12.25 -10.98
C ASP A 125 20.11 -12.33 -9.69
N VAL A 126 19.51 -11.87 -8.60
CA VAL A 126 20.12 -11.96 -7.27
C VAL A 126 19.51 -13.14 -6.55
N ILE A 127 20.34 -14.06 -6.06
CA ILE A 127 19.89 -15.18 -5.22
C ILE A 127 20.07 -14.80 -3.75
N VAL A 128 19.01 -14.96 -2.97
CA VAL A 128 19.04 -14.78 -1.51
C VAL A 128 18.67 -16.10 -0.84
N LYS A 129 19.56 -16.63 -0.01
CA LYS A 129 19.29 -17.82 0.77
C LYS A 129 18.67 -17.46 2.12
N LYS A 130 17.76 -18.29 2.60
CA LYS A 130 17.10 -18.17 3.90
C LYS A 130 17.04 -19.53 4.61
N GLY A 131 16.82 -19.51 5.92
CA GLY A 131 16.68 -20.73 6.73
C GLY A 131 18.00 -21.48 7.01
N GLU A 132 19.15 -20.80 6.88
CA GLU A 132 20.47 -21.44 7.05
C GLU A 132 20.87 -21.67 8.52
N ASP A 133 20.27 -20.94 9.48
CA ASP A 133 20.50 -21.18 10.91
C ASP A 133 19.65 -22.36 11.39
N LYS A 134 20.30 -23.40 11.89
CA LYS A 134 19.63 -24.61 12.37
C LYS A 134 18.58 -24.36 13.46
N ASN A 135 18.68 -23.27 14.23
CA ASN A 135 17.85 -23.03 15.42
C ASN A 135 16.70 -22.03 15.18
N VAL A 136 16.65 -21.38 14.03
CA VAL A 136 15.61 -20.39 13.72
C VAL A 136 15.16 -20.51 12.28
N ASP A 137 13.85 -20.63 12.12
CA ASP A 137 13.24 -20.71 10.80
C ASP A 137 13.14 -19.32 10.15
N CYS A 138 12.98 -19.29 8.83
CA CYS A 138 13.00 -18.06 8.06
C CYS A 138 12.07 -18.20 6.84
N TYR A 139 10.78 -17.92 7.03
CA TYR A 139 9.83 -17.90 5.92
C TYR A 139 10.07 -16.70 4.99
N SER A 140 10.31 -15.53 5.57
CA SER A 140 10.53 -14.31 4.81
C SER A 140 11.89 -14.32 4.14
N ALA A 141 11.97 -13.79 2.92
CA ALA A 141 13.23 -13.50 2.26
C ALA A 141 13.97 -12.29 2.87
N PHE A 142 13.40 -11.58 3.85
CA PHE A 142 14.00 -10.41 4.50
C PHE A 142 14.62 -10.72 5.86
N TYR A 143 13.88 -11.41 6.72
CA TYR A 143 14.27 -11.65 8.11
C TYR A 143 13.85 -13.04 8.59
N ASP A 144 14.55 -13.53 9.62
CA ASP A 144 14.12 -14.72 10.37
C ASP A 144 12.79 -14.49 11.12
N VAL A 145 12.15 -15.57 11.59
CA VAL A 145 10.87 -15.47 12.31
C VAL A 145 10.94 -14.71 13.64
N GLU A 146 12.14 -14.39 14.13
CA GLU A 146 12.35 -13.55 15.31
C GLU A 146 12.67 -12.10 14.96
N HIS A 147 12.77 -11.76 13.67
CA HIS A 147 13.25 -10.48 13.15
C HIS A 147 14.62 -10.06 13.72
N LYS A 148 15.49 -11.01 14.07
CA LYS A 148 16.82 -10.73 14.62
C LYS A 148 17.91 -10.76 13.56
N THR A 149 17.77 -11.66 12.59
CA THR A 149 18.75 -11.84 11.51
C THR A 149 18.14 -11.36 10.20
N SER A 150 18.86 -10.48 9.50
CA SER A 150 18.51 -10.08 8.13
C SER A 150 19.24 -10.94 7.11
N THR A 151 18.56 -11.26 6.01
CA THR A 151 19.17 -11.88 4.82
C THR A 151 20.00 -10.87 3.99
N GLY A 152 19.89 -9.57 4.30
CA GLY A 152 20.48 -8.48 3.54
C GLY A 152 19.63 -8.00 2.37
N LEU A 153 18.45 -8.60 2.12
CA LEU A 153 17.59 -8.25 0.98
C LEU A 153 17.18 -6.77 0.99
N THR A 154 16.79 -6.21 2.15
CA THR A 154 16.45 -4.78 2.28
C THR A 154 17.57 -3.90 1.75
N LYS A 155 18.82 -4.20 2.15
CA LYS A 155 20.00 -3.45 1.73
C LYS A 155 20.18 -3.51 0.22
N ILE A 156 20.09 -4.69 -0.37
CA ILE A 156 20.21 -4.91 -1.83
C ILE A 156 19.16 -4.08 -2.58
N LEU A 157 17.90 -4.12 -2.14
CA LEU A 157 16.81 -3.37 -2.77
C LEU A 157 17.01 -1.86 -2.65
N ARG A 158 17.42 -1.37 -1.47
CA ARG A 158 17.66 0.06 -1.22
C ARG A 158 18.86 0.60 -2.01
N GLU A 159 19.96 -0.15 -2.10
CA GLU A 159 21.13 0.20 -2.91
C GLU A 159 20.77 0.33 -4.40
N LYS A 160 19.87 -0.53 -4.89
CA LYS A 160 19.32 -0.48 -6.25
C LYS A 160 18.20 0.56 -6.42
N ARG A 161 17.90 1.35 -5.38
CA ARG A 161 16.87 2.39 -5.34
C ARG A 161 15.46 1.86 -5.63
N VAL A 162 15.17 0.61 -5.26
CA VAL A 162 13.83 0.04 -5.40
C VAL A 162 12.84 0.78 -4.48
N SER A 163 11.66 1.09 -5.02
CA SER A 163 10.50 1.62 -4.28
C SER A 163 9.35 0.62 -4.24
N ASP A 164 9.23 -0.22 -5.26
CA ASP A 164 8.09 -1.11 -5.47
C ASP A 164 8.57 -2.57 -5.53
N VAL A 165 7.94 -3.45 -4.75
CA VAL A 165 8.27 -4.87 -4.65
C VAL A 165 7.07 -5.69 -5.07
N TYR A 166 7.29 -6.59 -6.02
CA TYR A 166 6.30 -7.54 -6.52
C TYR A 166 6.73 -8.93 -6.10
N VAL A 167 5.88 -9.64 -5.36
CA VAL A 167 6.18 -10.96 -4.81
C VAL A 167 5.32 -12.01 -5.52
N CYS A 168 5.94 -13.12 -5.91
CA CYS A 168 5.27 -14.31 -6.44
C CYS A 168 6.03 -15.57 -6.04
N GLY A 169 5.54 -16.75 -6.41
CA GLY A 169 6.22 -18.03 -6.12
C GLY A 169 5.49 -18.86 -5.08
N LEU A 170 6.23 -19.43 -4.12
CA LEU A 170 5.73 -20.43 -3.18
C LEU A 170 6.22 -20.16 -1.75
N THR A 171 5.47 -20.50 -0.71
CA THR A 171 4.02 -20.75 -0.71
C THR A 171 3.27 -19.49 -0.28
N TYR A 172 2.07 -19.28 -0.83
CA TYR A 172 1.24 -18.09 -0.64
C TYR A 172 1.05 -17.74 0.86
N ASP A 173 0.67 -18.74 1.63
CA ASP A 173 0.29 -18.73 3.03
C ASP A 173 1.49 -18.72 4.00
N PHE A 174 2.71 -18.88 3.48
CA PHE A 174 3.95 -18.80 4.25
C PHE A 174 4.93 -17.83 3.59
N CYS A 175 5.95 -18.35 2.88
CA CYS A 175 7.11 -17.57 2.46
C CYS A 175 6.73 -16.34 1.62
N VAL A 176 5.76 -16.45 0.72
CA VAL A 176 5.29 -15.30 -0.08
C VAL A 176 4.59 -14.27 0.80
N GLY A 177 3.68 -14.71 1.66
CA GLY A 177 2.96 -13.83 2.58
C GLY A 177 3.87 -13.09 3.54
N TYR A 178 4.76 -13.81 4.25
CA TYR A 178 5.72 -13.21 5.18
C TYR A 178 6.71 -12.28 4.45
N THR A 179 7.22 -12.67 3.28
CA THR A 179 8.09 -11.80 2.46
C THR A 179 7.39 -10.49 2.07
N ALA A 180 6.11 -10.55 1.70
CA ALA A 180 5.34 -9.37 1.35
C ALA A 180 5.04 -8.49 2.57
N LEU A 181 4.71 -9.08 3.72
CA LEU A 181 4.50 -8.32 4.97
C LEU A 181 5.78 -7.59 5.40
N ASP A 182 6.93 -8.24 5.32
CA ASP A 182 8.22 -7.61 5.67
C ASP A 182 8.61 -6.52 4.69
N ALA A 183 8.39 -6.72 3.39
CA ALA A 183 8.61 -5.67 2.41
C ALA A 183 7.74 -4.43 2.69
N ALA A 184 6.47 -4.62 3.07
CA ALA A 184 5.59 -3.53 3.46
C ALA A 184 6.07 -2.86 4.77
N GLY A 185 6.46 -3.66 5.77
CA GLY A 185 7.03 -3.17 7.04
C GLY A 185 8.31 -2.35 6.86
N ASP A 186 9.13 -2.73 5.88
CA ASP A 186 10.34 -2.00 5.48
C ASP A 186 10.03 -0.75 4.62
N ASN A 187 8.77 -0.39 4.40
CA ASN A 187 8.30 0.75 3.60
C ASN A 187 8.63 0.61 2.10
N PHE A 188 8.41 -0.56 1.51
CA PHE A 188 8.26 -0.71 0.06
C PHE A 188 6.78 -0.74 -0.31
N ASN A 189 6.42 -0.15 -1.46
CA ASN A 189 5.11 -0.38 -2.04
C ASN A 189 5.05 -1.86 -2.46
N THR A 190 4.19 -2.64 -1.81
CA THR A 190 4.28 -4.09 -1.93
C THR A 190 3.04 -4.68 -2.59
N PHE A 191 3.29 -5.59 -3.53
CA PHE A 191 2.27 -6.25 -4.34
C PHE A 191 2.49 -7.76 -4.34
N VAL A 192 1.43 -8.54 -4.18
CA VAL A 192 1.45 -10.00 -4.40
C VAL A 192 0.76 -10.31 -5.71
N ILE A 193 1.42 -11.07 -6.58
CA ILE A 193 0.88 -11.49 -7.89
C ILE A 193 0.15 -12.83 -7.69
N GLU A 194 -1.16 -12.77 -7.50
CA GLU A 194 -1.95 -13.92 -7.01
C GLU A 194 -1.93 -15.11 -7.97
N ASP A 195 -2.08 -14.88 -9.27
CA ASP A 195 -2.11 -15.94 -10.29
C ASP A 195 -0.74 -16.57 -10.55
N ALA A 196 0.34 -15.89 -10.14
CA ALA A 196 1.72 -16.38 -10.17
C ALA A 196 2.18 -16.99 -8.83
N THR A 197 1.23 -17.33 -7.95
CA THR A 197 1.50 -17.89 -6.61
C THR A 197 0.61 -19.10 -6.33
N ARG A 198 1.11 -20.08 -5.55
CA ARG A 198 0.29 -21.18 -4.99
C ARG A 198 0.55 -21.33 -3.50
N GLY A 199 -0.44 -21.78 -2.74
CA GLY A 199 -0.34 -22.03 -1.30
C GLY A 199 -0.66 -23.47 -0.95
N ILE A 200 -0.58 -23.79 0.33
CA ILE A 200 -0.75 -25.15 0.84
C ILE A 200 -2.22 -25.42 1.19
N GLN A 201 -2.83 -24.55 2.00
CA GLN A 201 -4.19 -24.73 2.50
C GLN A 201 -5.08 -23.53 2.20
N ASP A 202 -6.26 -23.75 1.61
CA ASP A 202 -7.16 -22.66 1.19
C ASP A 202 -7.57 -21.72 2.33
N HIS A 203 -7.76 -22.24 3.55
CA HIS A 203 -8.09 -21.41 4.71
C HIS A 203 -6.90 -20.56 5.17
N GLU A 204 -5.68 -21.12 5.25
CA GLU A 204 -4.46 -20.37 5.59
C GLU A 204 -4.16 -19.31 4.51
N ILE A 205 -4.46 -19.59 3.23
CA ILE A 205 -4.38 -18.61 2.13
C ILE A 205 -5.33 -17.44 2.37
N ASN A 206 -6.60 -17.70 2.71
CA ASN A 206 -7.58 -16.64 2.95
C ASN A 206 -7.21 -15.81 4.18
N ASP A 207 -6.73 -16.43 5.25
CA ASP A 207 -6.23 -15.72 6.44
C ASP A 207 -5.02 -14.85 6.09
N MET A 208 -4.09 -15.37 5.27
CA MET A 208 -2.95 -14.60 4.80
C MET A 208 -3.38 -13.43 3.91
N LYS A 209 -4.38 -13.59 3.03
CA LYS A 209 -4.93 -12.48 2.24
C LYS A 209 -5.44 -11.35 3.11
N ASN A 210 -6.16 -11.67 4.18
CA ASN A 210 -6.64 -10.67 5.14
C ASN A 210 -5.47 -9.94 5.80
N ARG A 211 -4.47 -10.68 6.29
CA ARG A 211 -3.25 -10.12 6.89
C ARG A 211 -2.49 -9.21 5.93
N LEU A 212 -2.36 -9.61 4.66
CA LEU A 212 -1.69 -8.84 3.61
C LEU A 212 -2.41 -7.52 3.37
N ASN A 213 -3.73 -7.54 3.22
CA ASN A 213 -4.54 -6.34 3.05
C ASN A 213 -4.42 -5.39 4.26
N ASP A 214 -4.52 -5.92 5.48
CA ASP A 214 -4.36 -5.14 6.72
C ASP A 214 -2.94 -4.56 6.86
N GLY A 215 -1.94 -5.29 6.37
CA GLY A 215 -0.54 -4.88 6.28
C GLY A 215 -0.24 -3.86 5.16
N GLY A 216 -1.23 -3.45 4.37
CA GLY A 216 -1.06 -2.49 3.28
C GLY A 216 -0.44 -3.09 2.01
N VAL A 217 -0.43 -4.41 1.87
CA VAL A 217 0.00 -5.11 0.65
C VAL A 217 -1.17 -5.18 -0.33
N SER A 218 -0.90 -4.85 -1.59
CA SER A 218 -1.90 -4.92 -2.66
C SER A 218 -1.88 -6.28 -3.36
N LEU A 219 -3.03 -6.94 -3.45
CA LEU A 219 -3.19 -8.18 -4.21
C LEU A 219 -3.54 -7.85 -5.66
N ILE A 220 -2.76 -8.37 -6.61
CA ILE A 220 -2.94 -8.06 -8.04
C ILE A 220 -2.87 -9.32 -8.91
N HIS A 221 -3.42 -9.23 -10.11
CA HIS A 221 -3.33 -10.25 -11.15
C HIS A 221 -2.25 -9.87 -12.18
N SER A 222 -1.48 -10.83 -12.69
CA SER A 222 -0.35 -10.61 -13.61
C SER A 222 -0.72 -9.83 -14.88
N SER A 223 -1.99 -9.91 -15.30
CA SER A 223 -2.53 -9.17 -16.45
C SER A 223 -2.33 -7.66 -16.34
N VAL A 224 -2.33 -7.08 -15.14
CA VAL A 224 -2.09 -5.63 -14.96
C VAL A 224 -0.64 -5.26 -15.28
N LEU A 225 0.29 -6.21 -15.12
CA LEU A 225 1.72 -6.01 -15.40
C LEU A 225 2.08 -6.33 -16.84
N LEU A 226 1.43 -7.35 -17.41
CA LEU A 226 1.72 -7.90 -18.73
C LEU A 226 0.88 -7.28 -19.86
N SER A 227 -0.09 -6.42 -19.55
CA SER A 227 -0.88 -5.76 -20.58
C SER A 227 -0.05 -4.69 -21.31
N ASP A 228 -0.05 -4.74 -22.64
CA ASP A 228 0.51 -3.69 -23.50
C ASP A 228 -0.26 -2.36 -23.36
N ARG A 229 -1.40 -2.38 -22.66
CA ARG A 229 -2.32 -1.24 -22.52
C ARG A 229 -2.09 -0.46 -21.23
N LYS A 230 -0.84 -0.03 -20.98
CA LYS A 230 -0.56 0.94 -19.91
C LYS A 230 -1.43 2.19 -20.01
N ASP A 231 -1.84 2.55 -21.22
CA ASP A 231 -2.71 3.71 -21.47
C ASP A 231 -4.20 3.45 -21.14
N ASP A 232 -4.74 2.24 -21.40
CA ASP A 232 -6.15 1.88 -21.09
C ASP A 232 -6.39 1.81 -19.57
N MET A 233 -5.45 1.25 -18.81
CA MET A 233 -5.58 1.17 -17.35
C MET A 233 -5.38 2.53 -16.67
N ARG A 234 -4.48 3.36 -17.21
CA ARG A 234 -4.32 4.75 -16.79
C ARG A 234 -5.60 5.54 -17.00
N GLN A 235 -6.22 5.37 -18.16
CA GLN A 235 -7.47 6.02 -18.48
C GLN A 235 -8.62 5.54 -17.58
N LYS A 236 -8.75 4.23 -17.33
CA LYS A 236 -9.75 3.70 -16.39
C LYS A 236 -9.54 4.14 -14.95
N ALA A 237 -8.28 4.22 -14.50
CA ALA A 237 -7.98 4.76 -13.19
C ALA A 237 -8.35 6.24 -13.12
N ALA A 238 -7.97 7.04 -14.12
CA ALA A 238 -8.35 8.45 -14.24
C ALA A 238 -9.88 8.64 -14.16
N GLU A 239 -10.63 7.87 -14.96
CA GLU A 239 -12.08 7.83 -14.96
C GLU A 239 -12.65 7.46 -13.57
N TYR A 240 -12.05 6.48 -12.89
CA TYR A 240 -12.45 6.11 -11.53
C TYR A 240 -12.14 7.21 -10.50
N PHE A 241 -10.98 7.87 -10.58
CA PHE A 241 -10.61 9.00 -9.71
C PHE A 241 -11.55 10.19 -9.90
N GLU A 242 -12.00 10.44 -11.13
CA GLU A 242 -13.01 11.44 -11.45
C GLU A 242 -14.41 11.03 -10.97
N GLU A 243 -14.86 9.82 -11.33
CA GLU A 243 -16.18 9.30 -10.96
C GLU A 243 -16.36 9.24 -9.45
N LYS A 244 -15.34 8.76 -8.73
CA LYS A 244 -15.36 8.64 -7.26
C LYS A 244 -14.87 9.89 -6.54
N ARG A 245 -14.50 10.95 -7.28
CA ARG A 245 -13.98 12.23 -6.75
C ARG A 245 -12.94 12.06 -5.64
N ILE A 246 -12.01 11.14 -5.85
CA ILE A 246 -10.99 10.81 -4.85
C ILE A 246 -10.01 11.97 -4.65
N MET A 247 -9.70 12.73 -5.71
CA MET A 247 -8.77 13.86 -5.61
C MET A 247 -9.28 15.02 -4.73
N PRO A 248 -10.54 15.47 -4.86
CA PRO A 248 -11.15 16.40 -3.90
C PRO A 248 -11.10 15.89 -2.45
N LEU A 249 -11.42 14.61 -2.23
CA LEU A 249 -11.36 13.99 -0.90
C LEU A 249 -9.94 14.07 -0.32
N LEU A 250 -8.93 13.72 -1.13
CA LEU A 250 -7.54 13.69 -0.69
C LEU A 250 -6.99 15.09 -0.37
N GLN A 251 -7.35 16.11 -1.16
CA GLN A 251 -7.01 17.50 -0.88
C GLN A 251 -7.59 17.96 0.47
N LYS A 252 -8.84 17.61 0.75
CA LYS A 252 -9.52 17.92 2.01
C LYS A 252 -8.88 17.21 3.22
N LEU A 253 -8.60 15.91 3.10
CA LEU A 253 -7.90 15.16 4.15
C LEU A 253 -6.53 15.75 4.44
N THR A 254 -5.82 16.21 3.40
CA THR A 254 -4.52 16.89 3.55
C THR A 254 -4.68 18.24 4.26
N ALA A 255 -5.70 19.03 3.92
CA ALA A 255 -6.00 20.29 4.60
C ALA A 255 -6.30 20.09 6.09
N LEU A 256 -7.09 19.06 6.43
CA LEU A 256 -7.40 18.71 7.82
C LEU A 256 -6.14 18.34 8.61
N LEU A 257 -5.21 17.59 8.01
CA LEU A 257 -3.94 17.27 8.66
C LEU A 257 -3.07 18.50 8.92
N VAL A 258 -3.02 19.45 7.97
CA VAL A 258 -2.25 20.69 8.12
C VAL A 258 -2.87 21.59 9.20
N HIS A 259 -4.20 21.62 9.29
CA HIS A 259 -4.94 22.42 10.26
C HIS A 259 -4.88 21.84 11.67
N GLU A 260 -5.31 20.59 11.85
CA GLU A 260 -5.43 19.97 13.19
C GLU A 260 -4.10 19.45 13.74
N LYS A 261 -3.11 19.20 12.88
CA LYS A 261 -1.77 18.67 13.25
C LYS A 261 -1.81 17.57 14.33
N PRO A 262 -2.59 16.50 14.13
CA PRO A 262 -2.77 15.46 15.13
C PRO A 262 -1.48 14.69 15.38
N GLU A 263 -1.29 14.21 16.61
CA GLU A 263 -0.12 13.38 16.99
C GLU A 263 -0.04 12.06 16.18
N ASN A 264 -1.19 11.52 15.78
CA ASN A 264 -1.28 10.33 14.93
C ASN A 264 -2.10 10.62 13.66
N PRO A 265 -1.44 11.08 12.57
CA PRO A 265 -2.10 11.44 11.32
C PRO A 265 -2.91 10.30 10.70
N ARG A 266 -2.41 9.06 10.76
CA ARG A 266 -3.08 7.90 10.12
C ARG A 266 -4.39 7.57 10.82
N GLN A 267 -4.37 7.47 12.16
CA GLN A 267 -5.56 7.15 12.93
C GLN A 267 -6.63 8.25 12.79
N PHE A 268 -6.22 9.51 12.84
CA PHE A 268 -7.08 10.66 12.61
C PHE A 268 -7.77 10.62 11.25
N LEU A 269 -7.02 10.34 10.18
CA LEU A 269 -7.58 10.22 8.82
C LEU A 269 -8.60 9.08 8.71
N ILE A 270 -8.32 7.92 9.33
CA ILE A 270 -9.23 6.77 9.35
C ILE A 270 -10.55 7.14 10.03
N GLU A 271 -10.49 7.83 11.17
CA GLU A 271 -11.68 8.27 11.90
C GLU A 271 -12.50 9.29 11.11
N LYS A 272 -11.86 10.29 10.50
CA LYS A 272 -12.56 11.27 9.64
C LYS A 272 -13.20 10.58 8.43
N LEU A 273 -12.53 9.62 7.80
CA LEU A 273 -13.10 8.83 6.70
C LEU A 273 -14.29 7.96 7.14
N LYS A 274 -14.24 7.36 8.33
CA LYS A 274 -15.37 6.61 8.91
C LYS A 274 -16.56 7.51 9.16
N GLN A 275 -16.34 8.67 9.79
CA GLN A 275 -17.39 9.68 10.01
C GLN A 275 -18.02 10.14 8.68
N MET A 276 -17.21 10.39 7.65
CA MET A 276 -17.71 10.76 6.31
C MET A 276 -18.56 9.65 5.69
N LYS A 277 -18.15 8.39 5.87
CA LYS A 277 -18.90 7.22 5.35
C LYS A 277 -20.24 7.03 6.06
N GLU A 278 -20.27 7.21 7.38
CA GLU A 278 -21.49 7.05 8.21
C GLU A 278 -22.49 8.17 7.97
N ALA A 279 -22.02 9.41 7.82
CA ALA A 279 -22.87 10.57 7.63
C ALA A 279 -23.46 10.70 6.21
N LYS A 280 -23.06 9.83 5.26
CA LYS A 280 -23.43 9.90 3.82
C LYS A 280 -23.21 11.30 3.21
N ILE A 281 -22.28 12.07 3.77
CA ILE A 281 -22.00 13.43 3.36
C ILE A 281 -21.28 13.37 2.01
N SER A 282 -21.77 14.11 1.02
CA SER A 282 -21.09 14.22 -0.26
C SER A 282 -19.79 15.01 -0.07
N PRO A 283 -18.74 14.76 -0.87
CA PRO A 283 -17.53 15.59 -0.81
C PRO A 283 -17.77 17.10 -1.02
N GLU A 284 -18.91 17.46 -1.64
CA GLU A 284 -19.32 18.83 -1.98
C GLU A 284 -19.76 19.63 -0.75
N ASP A 285 -20.44 18.99 0.22
CA ASP A 285 -21.02 19.64 1.40
C ASP A 285 -19.99 20.12 2.45
N PHE A 286 -18.69 19.95 2.17
CA PHE A 286 -17.61 20.27 3.11
C PHE A 286 -16.60 21.27 2.55
N SER A 287 -16.80 21.80 1.34
CA SER A 287 -16.00 22.92 0.80
C SER A 287 -16.15 24.19 1.66
N SER A 288 -17.29 24.36 2.31
CA SER A 288 -17.71 25.66 2.84
C SER A 288 -17.38 25.95 4.31
N SER A 289 -16.57 25.14 5.02
CA SER A 289 -16.43 25.33 6.48
C SER A 289 -15.04 25.05 7.02
N LEU A 290 -14.09 25.92 6.67
CA LEU A 290 -12.90 26.16 7.51
C LEU A 290 -12.91 27.56 8.15
N MET A 291 -13.86 28.42 7.76
CA MET A 291 -14.10 29.72 8.40
C MET A 291 -15.19 29.55 9.45
N THR A 292 -14.88 29.90 10.69
CA THR A 292 -15.87 29.98 11.76
C THR A 292 -16.61 31.32 11.71
N ASP A 293 -17.74 31.41 12.42
CA ASP A 293 -18.46 32.69 12.60
C ASP A 293 -17.60 33.77 13.29
N GLU A 294 -16.57 33.36 14.03
CA GLU A 294 -15.58 34.25 14.66
C GLU A 294 -14.60 34.81 13.63
N ASP A 295 -14.10 33.98 12.71
CA ASP A 295 -13.19 34.41 11.64
C ASP A 295 -13.86 35.44 10.72
N LEU A 296 -15.13 35.21 10.37
CA LEU A 296 -15.92 36.16 9.58
C LEU A 296 -16.14 37.49 10.31
N ALA A 297 -16.29 37.45 11.63
CA ALA A 297 -16.42 38.66 12.44
C ALA A 297 -15.11 39.45 12.52
N VAL A 298 -13.95 38.77 12.56
CA VAL A 298 -12.63 39.41 12.51
C VAL A 298 -12.41 40.12 11.17
N VAL A 299 -12.76 39.47 10.05
CA VAL A 299 -12.65 40.08 8.74
C VAL A 299 -13.59 41.29 8.61
N PHE A 300 -14.82 41.17 9.09
CA PHE A 300 -15.73 42.32 9.14
C PHE A 300 -15.15 43.49 9.94
N LYS A 301 -14.61 43.22 11.14
CA LYS A 301 -14.00 44.25 11.99
C LYS A 301 -12.80 44.92 11.34
N THR A 302 -12.05 44.19 10.52
CA THR A 302 -10.93 44.73 9.75
C THR A 302 -11.41 45.70 8.67
N MET A 303 -12.63 45.49 8.15
CA MET A 303 -13.26 46.37 7.15
C MET A 303 -13.99 47.56 7.78
N ASP A 304 -14.56 47.40 8.98
CA ASP A 304 -15.21 48.47 9.77
C ASP A 304 -14.19 49.32 10.55
N VAL A 305 -13.40 50.09 9.80
CA VAL A 305 -12.30 50.92 10.35
C VAL A 305 -12.79 51.95 11.38
N ASN A 306 -14.08 52.33 11.34
CA ASN A 306 -14.65 53.37 12.21
C ASN A 306 -15.52 52.80 13.35
N ASP A 307 -15.57 51.47 13.51
CA ASP A 307 -16.33 50.76 14.54
C ASP A 307 -17.80 51.19 14.62
N ARG A 308 -18.44 51.33 13.45
CA ARG A 308 -19.84 51.79 13.32
C ARG A 308 -20.84 50.65 13.34
N GLY A 309 -20.39 49.39 13.31
CA GLY A 309 -21.22 48.21 13.17
C GLY A 309 -21.71 47.96 11.73
N GLU A 310 -21.28 48.79 10.77
CA GLU A 310 -21.72 48.75 9.38
C GLU A 310 -20.59 49.11 8.42
N ILE A 311 -20.50 48.39 7.30
CA ILE A 311 -19.51 48.61 6.24
C ILE A 311 -20.16 49.03 4.92
N SER A 312 -19.49 49.88 4.14
CA SER A 312 -19.98 50.30 2.82
C SER A 312 -19.95 49.17 1.80
N THR A 313 -20.67 49.31 0.68
CA THR A 313 -20.64 48.37 -0.47
C THR A 313 -19.21 48.05 -0.93
N SER A 314 -18.32 49.04 -0.96
CA SER A 314 -16.92 48.84 -1.35
C SER A 314 -16.15 47.99 -0.33
N GLN A 315 -16.35 48.26 0.96
CA GLN A 315 -15.70 47.50 2.05
C GLN A 315 -16.23 46.07 2.12
N CYS A 316 -17.54 45.87 1.94
CA CYS A 316 -18.17 44.56 1.87
C CYS A 316 -17.61 43.73 0.71
N LYS A 317 -17.52 44.32 -0.49
CA LYS A 317 -16.91 43.65 -1.65
C LYS A 317 -15.46 43.26 -1.40
N GLN A 318 -14.63 44.15 -0.85
CA GLN A 318 -13.23 43.85 -0.53
C GLN A 318 -13.10 42.77 0.55
N GLY A 319 -13.96 42.79 1.57
CA GLY A 319 -14.03 41.74 2.58
C GLY A 319 -14.35 40.38 1.97
N LEU A 320 -15.36 40.28 1.11
CA LEU A 320 -15.74 39.03 0.44
C LEU A 320 -14.64 38.52 -0.50
N LEU A 321 -13.98 39.41 -1.25
CA LEU A 321 -12.83 39.05 -2.08
C LEU A 321 -11.65 38.53 -1.25
N SER A 322 -11.39 39.14 -0.08
CA SER A 322 -10.34 38.68 0.84
C SER A 322 -10.61 37.29 1.43
N LEU A 323 -11.89 36.92 1.52
CA LEU A 323 -12.34 35.58 1.93
C LEU A 323 -12.28 34.55 0.78
N GLY A 324 -11.93 34.98 -0.44
CA GLY A 324 -11.82 34.11 -1.61
C GLY A 324 -13.12 33.91 -2.40
N VAL A 325 -14.18 34.69 -2.13
CA VAL A 325 -15.41 34.65 -2.91
C VAL A 325 -15.16 35.21 -4.32
N PRO A 326 -15.43 34.47 -5.41
CA PRO A 326 -15.22 34.95 -6.78
C PRO A 326 -16.05 36.19 -7.09
N GLU A 327 -15.47 37.15 -7.82
CA GLU A 327 -16.13 38.43 -8.10
C GLU A 327 -17.49 38.30 -8.81
N GLY A 328 -17.69 37.23 -9.60
CA GLY A 328 -18.95 36.94 -10.28
C GLY A 328 -20.09 36.45 -9.38
N GLU A 329 -19.77 35.97 -8.17
CA GLU A 329 -20.74 35.48 -7.17
C GLU A 329 -21.14 36.57 -6.17
N ILE A 330 -20.48 37.73 -6.21
CA ILE A 330 -20.75 38.86 -5.32
C ILE A 330 -21.95 39.65 -5.86
N SER A 331 -23.15 39.31 -5.39
CA SER A 331 -24.39 40.03 -5.72
C SER A 331 -24.54 41.31 -4.86
N LEU A 332 -23.83 42.36 -5.25
CA LEU A 332 -23.89 43.69 -4.64
C LEU A 332 -24.20 44.75 -5.70
N ASP A 333 -25.13 45.66 -5.41
CA ASP A 333 -25.38 46.83 -6.26
C ASP A 333 -24.28 47.88 -6.05
N MET A 334 -23.29 47.89 -6.93
CA MET A 334 -22.16 48.81 -6.88
C MET A 334 -22.52 50.25 -7.27
N GLN A 335 -23.74 50.50 -7.77
CA GLN A 335 -24.20 51.85 -8.13
C GLN A 335 -24.78 52.59 -6.91
N ASP A 336 -25.33 51.86 -5.94
CA ASP A 336 -25.79 52.43 -4.67
C ASP A 336 -24.64 52.57 -3.66
N LYS A 337 -24.02 53.75 -3.67
CA LYS A 337 -22.95 54.13 -2.73
C LYS A 337 -23.46 54.47 -1.32
N THR A 338 -24.77 54.53 -1.13
CA THR A 338 -25.39 54.89 0.17
C THR A 338 -25.76 53.68 1.00
N LYS A 339 -25.74 52.48 0.40
CA LYS A 339 -26.02 51.23 1.09
C LYS A 339 -24.89 50.82 2.04
N MET A 340 -25.28 50.44 3.24
CA MET A 340 -24.44 49.94 4.31
C MET A 340 -24.83 48.49 4.64
N TYR A 341 -23.88 47.69 5.11
CA TYR A 341 -24.05 46.26 5.39
C TYR A 341 -23.65 45.97 6.83
N SER A 342 -24.55 45.30 7.56
CA SER A 342 -24.31 44.79 8.91
C SER A 342 -23.39 43.56 8.92
N VAL A 343 -22.89 43.19 10.10
CA VAL A 343 -22.10 41.97 10.32
C VAL A 343 -22.88 40.73 9.86
N GLU A 344 -24.18 40.67 10.18
CA GLU A 344 -25.05 39.55 9.85
C GLU A 344 -25.27 39.42 8.33
N GLU A 345 -25.44 40.54 7.62
CA GLU A 345 -25.55 40.54 6.17
C GLU A 345 -24.25 40.11 5.50
N PHE A 346 -23.11 40.61 5.99
CA PHE A 346 -21.79 40.20 5.52
C PHE A 346 -21.55 38.70 5.72
N LYS A 347 -21.85 38.16 6.91
CA LYS A 347 -21.74 36.73 7.22
C LYS A 347 -22.60 35.88 6.30
N LYS A 348 -23.85 36.29 6.06
CA LYS A 348 -24.76 35.58 5.16
C LYS A 348 -24.25 35.57 3.72
N MET A 349 -23.66 36.67 3.25
CA MET A 349 -23.07 36.77 1.91
C MET A 349 -21.79 35.93 1.79
N ALA A 350 -20.92 35.95 2.80
CA ALA A 350 -19.72 35.12 2.84
C ALA A 350 -20.09 33.63 2.84
N ALA A 351 -21.05 33.23 3.67
CA ALA A 351 -21.53 31.84 3.73
C ALA A 351 -22.22 31.38 2.44
N SER A 352 -22.87 32.28 1.71
CA SER A 352 -23.46 31.97 0.39
C SER A 352 -22.39 31.87 -0.69
N GLY A 353 -21.45 32.83 -0.76
CA GLY A 353 -20.41 32.87 -1.80
C GLY A 353 -19.33 31.80 -1.63
N LEU A 354 -19.07 31.35 -0.41
CA LEU A 354 -18.17 30.22 -0.12
C LEU A 354 -18.81 28.85 -0.37
N LYS A 355 -20.14 28.77 -0.52
CA LYS A 355 -20.84 27.51 -0.87
C LYS A 355 -20.84 27.23 -2.37
N THR A 356 -20.61 28.24 -3.20
CA THR A 356 -20.55 28.10 -4.67
C THR A 356 -19.15 27.72 -5.18
N ILE A 357 -18.15 27.63 -4.30
CA ILE A 357 -16.76 27.21 -4.57
C ILE A 357 -16.59 25.74 -4.21
#